data_AF-A0A832S6H2-F1
#
_entry.id   AF-A0A832S6H2-F1
#
_cell.length_a   1.000
_cell.length_b   1.000
_cell.length_c   1.000
_cell.angle_alpha   90.00
_cell.angle_beta   90.00
_cell.angle_gamma   90.00
#
_symmetry.space_group_name_H-M   'P 1'
#
loop_
_entity.id
_entity.type
_entity.pdbx_description
1 polymer ?
#
loop_
_entity_poly.entity_id
_entity_poly.type
_entity_poly.pdbx_seq_one_letter_code
_entity_poly.pdbx_strand_id
1 'polypeptide(L)'
;MSIWWQDQKQRMYNSSFMSIYDYDVILTTDSTLSNATLYLPLPVINNTSSGGVDIVEHHFNNNDPSWEYALVDTEHGLMLSMKNEKARSIDLSTMVFSNQTIDTMNPLGNEIVLMPKYNLTHNVNASGAYSRTSEQFDYESRVYASYETSSNANTSISIYLDARNEWWIGGWQSNNYRENMEIILSGSQDGWTTVNGELVTGEGTYDI
;
A
#
# COMPACT_ATOMS: atom_id res chain seq x y z
N MET A 1 -28.80 28.00 3.85
CA MET A 1 -28.54 27.22 5.08
C MET A 1 -28.35 28.18 6.25
N SER A 2 -28.85 27.87 7.45
CA SER A 2 -28.63 28.72 8.64
C SER A 2 -27.19 28.60 9.15
N ILE A 3 -26.67 29.69 9.76
CA ILE A 3 -25.32 29.72 10.37
C ILE A 3 -25.17 28.59 11.40
N TRP A 4 -26.21 28.38 12.21
CA TRP A 4 -26.25 27.30 13.20
C TRP A 4 -25.98 25.91 12.61
N TRP A 5 -26.53 25.60 11.43
CA TRP A 5 -26.31 24.29 10.81
C TRP A 5 -24.89 24.14 10.26
N GLN A 6 -24.28 25.20 9.73
CA GLN A 6 -22.88 25.17 9.31
C GLN A 6 -21.95 24.94 10.50
N ASP A 7 -22.22 25.57 11.65
CA ASP A 7 -21.44 25.37 12.88
C ASP A 7 -21.54 23.93 13.39
N GLN A 8 -22.73 23.31 13.31
CA GLN A 8 -22.88 21.90 13.68
C GLN A 8 -22.10 20.97 12.75
N LYS A 9 -22.15 21.20 11.43
CA LYS A 9 -21.35 20.43 10.45
C LYS A 9 -19.86 20.52 10.73
N GLN A 10 -19.33 21.72 10.98
CA GLN A 10 -17.91 21.88 11.29
C GLN A 10 -17.49 21.17 12.59
N ARG A 11 -18.34 21.19 13.62
CA ARG A 11 -18.06 20.48 14.88
C ARG A 11 -18.00 18.97 14.67
N MET A 12 -18.97 18.41 13.94
CA MET A 12 -19.02 16.98 13.63
C MET A 12 -17.78 16.55 12.84
N TYR A 13 -17.44 17.30 11.79
CA TYR A 13 -16.20 17.09 11.03
C TYR A 13 -14.97 17.10 11.93
N ASN A 14 -14.70 18.19 12.66
CA ASN A 14 -13.49 18.32 13.47
C ASN A 14 -13.37 17.24 14.58
N SER A 15 -14.50 16.73 15.08
CA SER A 15 -14.50 15.71 16.14
C SER A 15 -14.30 14.27 15.66
N SER A 16 -14.44 14.04 14.35
CA SER A 16 -14.40 12.70 13.73
C SER A 16 -13.35 12.55 12.65
N PHE A 17 -12.80 13.67 12.15
CA PHE A 17 -11.83 13.68 11.08
C PHE A 17 -10.56 12.92 11.47
N MET A 18 -10.19 11.95 10.65
CA MET A 18 -8.90 11.28 10.74
C MET A 18 -8.34 10.98 9.36
N SER A 19 -7.03 10.81 9.32
CA SER A 19 -6.26 10.54 8.12
C SER A 19 -5.40 9.32 8.36
N ILE A 20 -5.47 8.34 7.47
CA ILE A 20 -4.93 6.99 7.69
C ILE A 20 -4.23 6.51 6.42
N TYR A 21 -3.08 5.87 6.61
CA TYR A 21 -2.40 5.03 5.64
C TYR A 21 -2.52 3.56 6.06
N ASP A 22 -3.22 2.77 5.26
CA ASP A 22 -3.28 1.31 5.41
C ASP A 22 -2.39 0.66 4.34
N TYR A 23 -1.51 -0.23 4.77
CA TYR A 23 -0.60 -0.94 3.89
C TYR A 23 -0.65 -2.44 4.17
N ASP A 24 -0.98 -3.20 3.13
CA ASP A 24 -1.19 -4.63 3.21
C ASP A 24 -0.24 -5.39 2.27
N VAL A 25 0.27 -6.51 2.76
CA VAL A 25 1.06 -7.47 1.99
C VAL A 25 0.45 -8.85 2.19
N ILE A 26 0.04 -9.46 1.09
CA ILE A 26 -0.52 -10.81 1.07
C ILE A 26 0.42 -11.70 0.26
N LEU A 27 0.99 -12.68 0.93
CA LEU A 27 1.74 -13.77 0.30
C LEU A 27 0.87 -15.02 0.34
N THR A 28 0.56 -15.60 -0.81
CA THR A 28 -0.10 -16.90 -0.89
C THR A 28 0.77 -17.88 -1.67
N THR A 29 0.86 -19.12 -1.20
CA THR A 29 1.67 -20.15 -1.87
C THR A 29 1.05 -21.53 -1.71
N ASP A 30 1.09 -22.32 -2.79
CA ASP A 30 0.58 -23.70 -2.80
C ASP A 30 1.53 -24.71 -2.13
N SER A 31 2.77 -24.29 -1.85
CA SER A 31 3.80 -25.11 -1.20
C SER A 31 4.65 -24.26 -0.26
N THR A 32 5.34 -24.91 0.69
CA THR A 32 6.28 -24.20 1.58
C THR A 32 7.45 -23.64 0.77
N LEU A 33 7.83 -22.40 1.06
CA LEU A 33 9.01 -21.74 0.49
C LEU A 33 10.16 -21.92 1.47
N SER A 34 11.30 -22.43 1.01
CA SER A 34 12.49 -22.60 1.83
C SER A 34 13.46 -21.44 1.61
N ASN A 35 14.04 -20.93 2.70
CA ASN A 35 15.00 -19.82 2.71
C ASN A 35 14.49 -18.57 1.96
N ALA A 36 13.23 -18.20 2.22
CA ALA A 36 12.60 -17.09 1.52
C ALA A 36 13.24 -15.76 1.91
N THR A 37 13.63 -14.99 0.91
CA THR A 37 14.02 -13.58 1.01
C THR A 37 13.23 -12.80 -0.04
N LEU A 38 12.43 -11.84 0.42
CA LEU A 38 11.62 -10.97 -0.42
C LEU A 38 12.03 -9.51 -0.20
N TYR A 39 12.13 -8.73 -1.29
CA TYR A 39 12.17 -7.27 -1.22
C TYR A 39 10.93 -6.70 -1.91
N LEU A 40 10.08 -6.04 -1.15
CA LEU A 40 8.78 -5.55 -1.59
C LEU A 40 8.74 -4.01 -1.62
N PRO A 41 8.09 -3.41 -2.64
CA PRO A 41 7.77 -1.99 -2.66
C PRO A 41 7.13 -1.54 -1.35
N LEU A 42 7.47 -0.34 -0.90
CA LEU A 42 6.95 0.23 0.34
C LEU A 42 6.27 1.58 0.11
N PRO A 43 5.32 1.98 0.97
CA PRO A 43 4.83 3.35 1.03
C PRO A 43 5.98 4.27 1.46
N VAL A 44 6.47 5.12 0.56
CA VAL A 44 7.62 6.00 0.79
C VAL A 44 7.31 7.43 0.36
N ILE A 45 7.78 8.40 1.14
CA ILE A 45 7.91 9.82 0.75
C ILE A 45 9.28 10.34 1.17
N ASN A 46 9.96 11.11 0.32
CA ASN A 46 11.29 11.67 0.64
C ASN A 46 12.30 10.63 1.17
N ASN A 47 12.24 9.41 0.63
CA ASN A 47 13.06 8.25 1.05
C ASN A 47 12.86 7.81 2.52
N THR A 48 11.72 8.13 3.13
CA THR A 48 11.31 7.63 4.44
C THR A 48 9.98 6.89 4.35
N SER A 49 9.76 5.92 5.25
CA SER A 49 8.54 5.11 5.29
C SER A 49 8.05 4.97 6.73
N SER A 50 7.00 5.69 7.10
CA SER A 50 6.38 5.55 8.43
C SER A 50 5.76 4.15 8.61
N GLY A 51 5.06 3.65 7.58
CA GLY A 51 4.55 2.27 7.56
C GLY A 51 5.66 1.23 7.66
N GLY A 52 6.78 1.43 6.96
CA GLY A 52 7.95 0.56 7.05
C GLY A 52 8.58 0.52 8.45
N VAL A 53 8.69 1.68 9.12
CA VAL A 53 9.17 1.75 10.51
C VAL A 53 8.20 1.03 11.45
N ASP A 54 6.90 1.29 11.31
CA ASP A 54 5.87 0.62 12.11
C ASP A 54 5.92 -0.92 11.96
N ILE A 55 6.08 -1.42 10.73
CA ILE A 55 6.24 -2.85 10.46
C ILE A 55 7.42 -3.46 11.22
N VAL A 56 8.58 -2.79 11.19
CA VAL A 56 9.80 -3.31 11.83
C VAL A 56 9.68 -3.25 13.35
N GLU A 57 9.08 -2.18 13.90
CA GLU A 57 8.92 -2.00 15.34
C GLU A 57 7.82 -2.92 15.94
N HIS A 58 6.75 -3.16 15.19
CA HIS A 58 5.56 -3.90 15.65
C HIS A 58 5.38 -5.26 14.97
N HIS A 59 6.38 -5.75 14.23
CA HIS A 59 6.39 -7.05 13.57
C HIS A 59 5.11 -7.32 12.76
N PHE A 60 4.65 -6.29 12.03
CA PHE A 60 3.45 -6.37 11.20
C PHE A 60 2.19 -6.84 11.97
N ASN A 61 2.10 -6.49 13.26
CA ASN A 61 1.00 -6.80 14.19
C ASN A 61 0.71 -8.29 14.47
N ASN A 62 1.47 -9.23 13.88
CA ASN A 62 1.28 -10.67 14.09
C ASN A 62 2.28 -11.25 15.12
N ASN A 63 3.40 -10.54 15.39
CA ASN A 63 4.48 -10.99 16.26
C ASN A 63 4.98 -12.42 15.93
N ASP A 64 4.79 -12.89 14.69
CA ASP A 64 5.30 -14.19 14.27
C ASP A 64 6.83 -14.11 14.22
N PRO A 65 7.55 -14.77 15.14
CA PRO A 65 9.00 -14.64 15.24
C PRO A 65 9.72 -15.40 14.11
N SER A 66 9.00 -16.16 13.27
CA SER A 66 9.60 -16.83 12.11
C SER A 66 9.89 -15.90 10.95
N TRP A 67 9.27 -14.70 10.95
CA TRP A 67 9.54 -13.67 9.97
C TRP A 67 10.47 -12.60 10.52
N GLU A 68 11.51 -12.30 9.75
CA GLU A 68 12.39 -11.16 10.00
C GLU A 68 12.04 -10.03 9.03
N TYR A 69 11.76 -8.85 9.59
CA TYR A 69 11.46 -7.64 8.84
C TYR A 69 12.60 -6.64 8.96
N ALA A 70 12.95 -5.98 7.87
CA ALA A 70 13.91 -4.88 7.88
C ALA A 70 13.62 -3.91 6.75
N LEU A 71 14.04 -2.66 6.92
CA LEU A 71 14.14 -1.72 5.81
C LEU A 71 15.53 -1.83 5.19
N VAL A 72 15.59 -1.97 3.87
CA VAL A 72 16.85 -2.16 3.14
C VAL A 72 16.91 -1.21 1.95
N ASP A 73 18.07 -0.57 1.76
CA ASP A 73 18.38 0.15 0.54
C ASP A 73 18.79 -0.84 -0.55
N THR A 74 18.10 -0.80 -1.69
CA THR A 74 18.37 -1.65 -2.85
C THR A 74 18.79 -0.80 -4.05
N GLU A 75 19.18 -1.43 -5.16
CA GLU A 75 19.40 -0.72 -6.42
C GLU A 75 18.15 -0.02 -6.97
N HIS A 76 16.99 -0.36 -6.43
CA HIS A 76 15.69 0.21 -6.79
C HIS A 76 15.10 1.13 -5.70
N GLY A 77 15.88 1.47 -4.66
CA GLY A 77 15.46 2.34 -3.56
C GLY A 77 15.14 1.58 -2.28
N LEU A 78 14.55 2.29 -1.30
CA LEU A 78 14.17 1.75 0.00
C LEU A 78 13.01 0.75 -0.16
N MET A 79 13.20 -0.47 0.35
CA MET A 79 12.22 -1.57 0.25
C MET A 79 12.08 -2.33 1.56
N LEU A 80 10.97 -3.06 1.69
CA LEU A 80 10.75 -3.97 2.81
C LEU A 80 11.44 -5.29 2.55
N SER A 81 12.36 -5.67 3.43
CA SER A 81 12.89 -7.03 3.50
C SER A 81 12.00 -7.89 4.37
N MET A 82 11.57 -9.04 3.83
CA MET A 82 10.91 -10.10 4.57
C MET A 82 11.71 -11.40 4.40
N LYS A 83 12.11 -12.03 5.50
CA LYS A 83 12.84 -13.30 5.47
C LYS A 83 12.17 -14.36 6.34
N ASN A 84 12.19 -15.60 5.86
CA ASN A 84 11.69 -16.75 6.60
C ASN A 84 12.31 -18.05 6.07
N GLU A 85 12.79 -18.92 6.96
CA GLU A 85 13.39 -20.20 6.61
C GLU A 85 12.40 -21.19 5.98
N LYS A 86 11.12 -21.13 6.37
CA LYS A 86 10.04 -22.02 5.94
C LYS A 86 8.71 -21.25 5.79
N ALA A 87 8.70 -20.30 4.88
CA ALA A 87 7.54 -19.44 4.63
C ALA A 87 6.31 -20.24 4.15
N ARG A 88 5.16 -19.82 4.65
CA ARG A 88 3.81 -20.21 4.21
C ARG A 88 3.03 -18.95 3.88
N SER A 89 1.80 -19.12 3.38
CA SER A 89 0.91 -18.00 3.14
C SER A 89 0.75 -17.15 4.40
N ILE A 90 0.84 -15.84 4.23
CA ILE A 90 0.69 -14.87 5.31
C ILE A 90 -0.01 -13.62 4.76
N ASP A 91 -0.82 -13.02 5.61
CA ASP A 91 -1.54 -11.76 5.36
C ASP A 91 -1.11 -10.79 6.47
N LEU A 92 -0.55 -9.66 6.05
CA LEU A 92 0.14 -8.71 6.89
C LEU A 92 -0.41 -7.32 6.61
N SER A 93 -0.83 -6.62 7.67
CA SER A 93 -1.38 -5.27 7.57
C SER A 93 -0.81 -4.35 8.64
N THR A 94 -0.56 -3.09 8.26
CA THR A 94 -0.26 -2.00 9.19
C THR A 94 -1.12 -0.79 8.86
N MET A 95 -1.49 -0.06 9.91
CA MET A 95 -2.27 1.16 9.86
C MET A 95 -1.47 2.28 10.54
N VAL A 96 -1.17 3.34 9.79
CA VAL A 96 -0.46 4.51 10.30
C VAL A 96 -1.36 5.75 10.23
N PHE A 97 -1.60 6.35 11.38
CA PHE A 97 -2.33 7.60 11.47
C PHE A 97 -1.45 8.78 11.04
N SER A 98 -2.01 9.63 10.19
CA SER A 98 -1.40 10.91 9.82
C SER A 98 -1.90 12.03 10.74
N ASN A 99 -0.97 12.90 11.14
CA ASN A 99 -1.29 14.12 11.88
C ASN A 99 -1.74 15.27 10.95
N GLN A 100 -1.78 15.03 9.64
CA GLN A 100 -2.17 15.99 8.61
C GLN A 100 -3.18 15.36 7.66
N THR A 101 -4.02 16.21 7.06
CA THR A 101 -4.90 15.81 5.96
C THR A 101 -4.05 15.32 4.80
N ILE A 102 -4.41 14.16 4.26
CA ILE A 102 -3.73 13.55 3.11
C ILE A 102 -4.25 14.21 1.82
N ASP A 103 -3.38 14.67 0.93
CA ASP A 103 -3.72 15.09 -0.43
C ASP A 103 -4.07 13.87 -1.29
N THR A 104 -5.34 13.49 -1.22
CA THR A 104 -5.87 12.32 -1.93
C THR A 104 -6.12 12.56 -3.42
N MET A 105 -6.04 13.82 -3.86
CA MET A 105 -6.22 14.19 -5.26
C MET A 105 -4.90 14.15 -6.03
N ASN A 106 -3.79 14.58 -5.39
CA ASN A 106 -2.49 14.69 -6.04
C ASN A 106 -1.38 14.06 -5.17
N PRO A 107 -1.43 12.75 -4.88
CA PRO A 107 -0.47 12.12 -3.96
C PRO A 107 0.95 12.02 -4.51
N LEU A 108 1.12 12.01 -5.84
CA LEU A 108 2.43 11.89 -6.48
C LEU A 108 3.34 13.08 -6.14
N GLY A 109 4.33 12.83 -5.28
CA GLY A 109 5.31 13.83 -4.83
C GLY A 109 4.87 14.65 -3.61
N ASN A 110 3.61 14.56 -3.20
CA ASN A 110 3.07 15.26 -2.03
C ASN A 110 2.82 14.32 -0.86
N GLU A 111 2.49 13.05 -1.13
CA GLU A 111 2.11 12.05 -0.13
C GLU A 111 2.92 10.76 -0.28
N ILE A 112 2.72 9.85 0.67
CA ILE A 112 3.36 8.53 0.70
C ILE A 112 2.77 7.65 -0.41
N VAL A 113 3.59 7.18 -1.34
CA VAL A 113 3.16 6.28 -2.42
C VAL A 113 4.04 5.04 -2.46
N LEU A 114 3.54 3.95 -3.05
CA LEU A 114 4.34 2.74 -3.24
C LEU A 114 5.51 3.03 -4.19
N MET A 115 6.73 2.82 -3.70
CA MET A 115 7.96 3.02 -4.47
C MET A 115 8.74 1.70 -4.55
N PRO A 116 9.49 1.47 -5.65
CA PRO A 116 9.74 2.37 -6.77
C PRO A 116 8.62 2.40 -7.82
N LYS A 117 8.62 3.46 -8.65
CA LYS A 117 7.77 3.58 -9.84
C LYS A 117 8.61 3.83 -11.08
N TYR A 118 8.35 3.07 -12.13
CA TYR A 118 8.95 3.18 -13.46
C TYR A 118 7.83 3.32 -14.48
N ASN A 119 8.12 3.98 -15.61
CA ASN A 119 7.19 4.09 -16.74
C ASN A 119 5.77 4.55 -16.32
N LEU A 120 5.67 5.46 -15.35
CA LEU A 120 4.39 5.98 -14.88
C LEU A 120 3.65 6.68 -16.02
N THR A 121 2.42 6.24 -16.29
CA THR A 121 1.58 6.77 -17.35
C THR A 121 0.18 7.05 -16.85
N HIS A 122 -0.41 8.15 -17.29
CA HIS A 122 -1.81 8.47 -17.01
C HIS A 122 -2.72 7.61 -17.89
N ASN A 123 -3.55 6.77 -17.27
CA ASN A 123 -4.51 5.91 -17.94
C ASN A 123 -5.87 6.61 -18.08
N VAL A 124 -5.98 7.42 -19.13
CA VAL A 124 -7.21 8.18 -19.47
C VAL A 124 -8.39 7.31 -19.92
N ASN A 125 -8.14 6.04 -20.24
CA ASN A 125 -9.16 5.10 -20.71
C ASN A 125 -9.62 4.14 -19.62
N ALA A 126 -9.10 4.28 -18.40
CA ALA A 126 -9.45 3.42 -17.30
C ALA A 126 -10.96 3.51 -17.02
N SER A 127 -11.63 2.37 -17.08
CA SER A 127 -13.04 2.25 -16.71
C SER A 127 -13.26 2.26 -15.19
N GLY A 128 -12.19 2.37 -14.39
CA GLY A 128 -12.18 2.29 -12.93
C GLY A 128 -12.31 3.63 -12.19
N ALA A 129 -12.43 4.76 -12.89
CA ALA A 129 -12.65 6.06 -12.23
C ALA A 129 -14.08 6.15 -11.67
N TYR A 130 -14.25 5.86 -10.38
CA TYR A 130 -15.55 5.85 -9.71
C TYR A 130 -16.09 7.25 -9.39
N SER A 131 -15.22 8.28 -9.38
CA SER A 131 -15.59 9.68 -9.18
C SER A 131 -15.20 10.53 -10.39
N ARG A 132 -15.88 11.68 -10.58
CA ARG A 132 -15.49 12.70 -11.58
C ARG A 132 -14.10 13.27 -11.34
N THR A 133 -13.62 13.18 -10.12
CA THR A 133 -12.31 13.66 -9.67
C THR A 133 -11.23 12.59 -9.76
N SER A 134 -11.59 11.34 -10.05
CA SER A 134 -10.63 10.23 -10.02
C SER A 134 -9.75 10.20 -11.27
N GLU A 135 -8.44 10.12 -11.04
CA GLU A 135 -7.45 9.82 -12.08
C GLU A 135 -6.77 8.48 -11.79
N GLN A 136 -6.45 7.73 -12.84
CA GLN A 136 -5.80 6.42 -12.74
C GLN A 136 -4.46 6.44 -13.47
N PHE A 137 -3.42 5.88 -12.86
CA PHE A 137 -2.09 5.79 -13.42
C PHE A 137 -1.60 4.35 -13.39
N ASP A 138 -0.98 3.92 -14.48
CA ASP A 138 -0.31 2.62 -14.57
C ASP A 138 1.20 2.84 -14.46
N TYR A 139 1.89 1.94 -13.75
CA TYR A 139 3.33 1.97 -13.62
C TYR A 139 3.91 0.56 -13.49
N GLU A 140 5.22 0.46 -13.69
CA GLU A 140 5.99 -0.73 -13.33
C GLU A 140 6.70 -0.50 -12.00
N SER A 141 6.87 -1.56 -11.23
CA SER A 141 7.73 -1.60 -10.05
C SER A 141 8.65 -2.82 -10.09
N ARG A 142 9.34 -3.08 -9.00
CA ARG A 142 10.28 -4.20 -8.86
C ARG A 142 10.01 -4.93 -7.56
N VAL A 143 10.00 -6.25 -7.62
CA VAL A 143 9.97 -7.15 -6.47
C VAL A 143 11.16 -8.09 -6.59
N TYR A 144 11.91 -8.26 -5.51
CA TYR A 144 12.92 -9.32 -5.42
C TYR A 144 12.31 -10.52 -4.74
N ALA A 145 12.54 -11.70 -5.30
CA ALA A 145 12.18 -12.96 -4.67
C ALA A 145 13.30 -13.97 -4.84
N SER A 146 13.73 -14.54 -3.71
CA SER A 146 14.67 -15.66 -3.67
C SER A 146 14.13 -16.71 -2.72
N TYR A 147 13.79 -17.89 -3.23
CA TYR A 147 13.31 -19.02 -2.43
C TYR A 147 13.31 -20.32 -3.23
N GLU A 148 13.35 -21.44 -2.50
CA GLU A 148 13.18 -22.77 -3.08
C GLU A 148 11.79 -23.35 -2.82
N THR A 149 11.17 -23.94 -3.84
CA THR A 149 9.89 -24.63 -3.71
C THR A 149 9.70 -25.70 -4.80
N SER A 150 8.55 -26.37 -4.83
CA SER A 150 8.26 -27.35 -5.88
C SER A 150 8.06 -26.67 -7.24
N SER A 151 8.56 -27.28 -8.31
CA SER A 151 8.51 -26.71 -9.68
C SER A 151 7.12 -26.33 -10.20
N ASN A 152 6.05 -26.88 -9.62
CA ASN A 152 4.66 -26.62 -9.96
C ASN A 152 3.92 -25.76 -8.93
N ALA A 153 4.60 -25.26 -7.89
CA ALA A 153 3.98 -24.36 -6.92
C ALA A 153 3.82 -22.97 -7.55
N ASN A 154 2.68 -22.34 -7.28
CA ASN A 154 2.50 -20.93 -7.53
C ASN A 154 2.57 -20.15 -6.21
N THR A 155 3.19 -18.98 -6.28
CA THR A 155 3.27 -18.02 -5.20
C THR A 155 2.73 -16.69 -5.70
N SER A 156 1.61 -16.22 -5.13
CA SER A 156 1.11 -14.87 -5.39
C SER A 156 1.59 -13.91 -4.31
N ILE A 157 2.06 -12.74 -4.73
CA ILE A 157 2.39 -11.61 -3.86
C ILE A 157 1.48 -10.47 -4.27
N SER A 158 0.69 -9.98 -3.33
CA SER A 158 -0.18 -8.83 -3.50
C SER A 158 0.21 -7.74 -2.50
N ILE A 159 0.29 -6.50 -2.98
CA ILE A 159 0.68 -5.35 -2.19
C ILE A 159 -0.37 -4.27 -2.40
N TYR A 160 -0.93 -3.76 -1.31
CA TYR A 160 -1.96 -2.74 -1.33
C TYR A 160 -1.58 -1.56 -0.45
N LEU A 161 -1.95 -0.37 -0.90
CA LEU A 161 -1.91 0.85 -0.11
C LEU A 161 -3.26 1.54 -0.26
N ASP A 162 -3.93 1.86 0.84
CA ASP A 162 -5.09 2.75 0.88
C ASP A 162 -4.78 3.93 1.79
N ALA A 163 -4.82 5.13 1.24
CA ALA A 163 -4.55 6.36 1.96
C ALA A 163 -5.82 7.22 1.93
N ARG A 164 -6.43 7.41 3.10
CA ARG A 164 -7.76 8.02 3.20
C ARG A 164 -7.87 9.09 4.27
N ASN A 165 -8.74 10.06 3.99
CA ASN A 165 -9.33 10.91 5.00
C ASN A 165 -10.77 10.45 5.22
N GLU A 166 -11.21 10.36 6.47
CA GLU A 166 -12.59 9.99 6.82
C GLU A 166 -13.16 10.92 7.88
N TRP A 167 -14.47 11.20 7.77
CA TRP A 167 -15.19 12.07 8.70
C TRP A 167 -16.67 11.71 8.74
N TRP A 168 -17.34 12.17 9.79
CA TRP A 168 -18.76 11.94 9.99
C TRP A 168 -19.55 13.25 9.90
N ILE A 169 -20.51 13.33 8.96
CA ILE A 169 -21.54 14.38 8.90
C ILE A 169 -22.85 13.75 8.45
N GLY A 170 -23.67 13.29 9.41
CA GLY A 170 -24.94 12.61 9.09
C GLY A 170 -24.76 11.25 8.41
N GLY A 171 -23.52 10.74 8.40
CA GLY A 171 -23.06 9.53 7.72
C GLY A 171 -21.53 9.58 7.60
N TRP A 172 -20.89 8.42 7.53
CA TRP A 172 -19.45 8.35 7.23
C TRP A 172 -19.23 8.76 5.78
N GLN A 173 -18.27 9.65 5.60
CA GLN A 173 -17.78 10.13 4.32
C GLN A 173 -16.27 9.95 4.31
N SER A 174 -15.70 9.75 3.13
CA SER A 174 -14.26 9.64 2.96
C SER A 174 -13.84 10.15 1.60
N ASN A 175 -12.55 10.46 1.49
CA ASN A 175 -11.84 10.50 0.22
C ASN A 175 -10.51 9.77 0.35
N ASN A 176 -10.04 9.18 -0.74
CA ASN A 176 -8.85 8.35 -0.73
C ASN A 176 -8.13 8.33 -2.08
N TYR A 177 -6.89 7.88 -2.04
CA TYR A 177 -6.23 7.24 -3.16
C TYR A 177 -5.79 5.85 -2.74
N ARG A 178 -5.63 4.96 -3.72
CA ARG A 178 -5.22 3.60 -3.49
C ARG A 178 -4.22 3.13 -4.53
N GLU A 179 -3.39 2.19 -4.13
CA GLU A 179 -2.47 1.49 -5.02
C GLU A 179 -2.58 0.00 -4.84
N ASN A 180 -2.39 -0.73 -5.94
CA ASN A 180 -2.32 -2.17 -5.91
C ASN A 180 -1.27 -2.70 -6.89
N MET A 181 -0.61 -3.78 -6.47
CA MET A 181 0.31 -4.57 -7.27
C MET A 181 0.07 -6.05 -6.98
N GLU A 182 0.01 -6.87 -8.03
CA GLU A 182 -0.10 -8.33 -7.89
C GLU A 182 0.86 -9.02 -8.86
N ILE A 183 1.54 -10.06 -8.38
CA ILE A 183 2.37 -10.92 -9.20
C ILE A 183 2.25 -12.38 -8.78
N ILE A 184 2.19 -13.27 -9.76
CA ILE A 184 2.24 -14.72 -9.56
C ILE A 184 3.59 -15.24 -10.08
N LEU A 185 4.33 -15.91 -9.20
CA LEU A 185 5.63 -16.51 -9.46
C LEU A 185 5.52 -18.04 -9.41
N SER A 186 6.01 -18.73 -10.45
CA SER A 186 5.93 -20.20 -10.54
C SER A 186 7.28 -20.85 -10.23
N GLY A 187 7.28 -21.84 -9.35
CA GLY A 187 8.48 -22.54 -8.91
C GLY A 187 9.45 -21.66 -8.11
N SER A 188 10.67 -22.16 -7.91
CA SER A 188 11.75 -21.42 -7.22
C SER A 188 12.08 -20.12 -7.95
N GLN A 189 12.46 -19.09 -7.19
CA GLN A 189 12.85 -17.78 -7.69
C GLN A 189 14.24 -17.43 -7.18
N ASP A 190 14.99 -16.65 -7.96
CA ASP A 190 16.33 -16.15 -7.60
C ASP A 190 16.61 -14.83 -8.34
N GLY A 191 15.90 -13.77 -7.96
CA GLY A 191 16.18 -12.45 -8.51
C GLY A 191 15.02 -11.46 -8.51
N TRP A 192 15.23 -10.40 -9.28
CA TRP A 192 14.28 -9.33 -9.50
C TRP A 192 13.29 -9.66 -10.61
N THR A 193 12.03 -9.33 -10.36
CA THR A 193 10.95 -9.42 -11.34
C THR A 193 10.21 -8.09 -11.42
N THR A 194 9.76 -7.76 -12.64
CA THR A 194 8.89 -6.59 -12.87
C THR A 194 7.47 -6.93 -12.47
N VAL A 195 6.84 -6.03 -11.71
CA VAL A 195 5.42 -6.11 -11.35
C VAL A 195 4.71 -4.85 -11.85
N ASN A 196 3.48 -5.00 -12.33
CA ASN A 196 2.66 -3.87 -12.73
C ASN A 196 1.88 -3.36 -11.52
N GLY A 197 1.82 -2.04 -11.37
CA GLY A 197 1.05 -1.36 -10.35
C GLY A 197 0.06 -0.38 -10.94
N GLU A 198 -1.01 -0.16 -10.21
CA GLU A 198 -2.04 0.81 -10.51
C GLU A 198 -2.15 1.78 -9.32
N LEU A 199 -2.21 3.08 -9.60
CA LEU A 199 -2.55 4.14 -8.65
C LEU A 199 -3.87 4.77 -9.08
N VAL A 200 -4.87 4.77 -8.21
CA VAL A 200 -6.13 5.49 -8.40
C VAL A 200 -6.23 6.57 -7.35
N THR A 201 -6.44 7.81 -7.79
CA THR A 201 -6.49 9.01 -6.96
C THR A 201 -7.90 9.59 -6.96
N GLY A 202 -8.17 10.57 -6.10
CA GLY A 202 -9.37 11.39 -6.23
C GLY A 202 -10.68 10.64 -5.96
N GLU A 203 -10.64 9.47 -5.31
CA GLU A 203 -11.84 8.69 -4.98
C GLU A 203 -12.56 9.30 -3.77
N GLY A 204 -13.89 9.13 -3.71
CA GLY A 204 -14.73 9.59 -2.60
C GLY A 204 -15.27 11.02 -2.72
N THR A 205 -15.51 11.65 -1.57
CA THR A 205 -16.23 12.93 -1.43
C THR A 205 -15.26 14.08 -1.19
N TYR A 206 -15.34 15.14 -2.01
CA TYR A 206 -14.51 16.34 -1.86
C TYR A 206 -15.33 17.62 -1.59
N ASP A 207 -16.64 17.58 -1.86
CA ASP A 207 -17.55 18.69 -1.57
C ASP A 207 -18.17 18.51 -0.17
N ILE A 208 -17.86 19.41 0.78
CA ILE A 208 -18.35 19.39 2.17
C ILE A 208 -19.23 20.61 2.47
#